data_AF-A0A5N6T0K4-F1
#
_entry.id   AF-A0A5N6T0K4-F1
#
_cell.length_a   1.000
_cell.length_b   1.000
_cell.length_c   1.000
_cell.angle_alpha   90.00
_cell.angle_beta   90.00
_cell.angle_gamma   90.00
#
_symmetry.space_group_name_H-M   'P 1'
#
loop_
_entity.id
_entity.type
_entity.pdbx_description
1 polymer ?
#
loop_
_entity_poly.entity_id
_entity_poly.type
_entity_poly.pdbx_seq_one_letter_code
_entity_poly.pdbx_strand_id
1 'polypeptide(L)'
;MSRDIIPKSVRRGSRVLELPSGYLYKVMHDQSLAVAQSLGRVNSRDVQTLAKPIFYKAVQGASSGKLVISEAKVLAGLDRMQAERTNRQSARTKFEQQNKPQDDEASIGQEAPPTTTAEVRDSGVSDAIWNQLQLLDQERAAQQAVEGVRKKKTIMAQDQPEDNDNNGKENQHKQEQLQQELERRAKETELERLLKLREEAVKQRRKEREAQKRLRTVGVCCMGYRWIMQAQGYRCAGGPHHVSNAKLRL
;
A
#
# COMPACT_ATOMS: atom_id res chain seq x y z
N MET A 1 45.86 20.25 25.53
CA MET A 1 44.69 19.89 24.70
C MET A 1 44.82 18.42 24.31
N SER A 2 44.37 17.52 25.19
CA SER A 2 44.45 16.07 24.99
C SER A 2 43.34 15.63 24.04
N ARG A 3 43.72 14.98 22.94
CA ARG A 3 42.79 14.28 22.05
C ARG A 3 42.65 12.86 22.59
N ASP A 4 41.56 12.59 23.31
CA ASP A 4 41.25 11.25 23.76
C ASP A 4 40.88 10.38 22.56
N ILE A 5 41.80 9.45 22.26
CA ILE A 5 41.67 8.42 21.25
C ILE A 5 40.66 7.39 21.77
N ILE A 6 39.48 7.36 21.15
CA ILE A 6 38.45 6.35 21.43
C ILE A 6 39.04 4.96 21.11
N PRO A 7 39.12 4.01 22.05
CA PRO A 7 39.69 2.70 21.78
C PRO A 7 38.80 1.90 20.82
N LYS A 8 39.43 1.36 19.78
CA LYS A 8 38.79 0.49 18.77
C LYS A 8 38.52 -0.90 19.36
N SER A 9 37.31 -1.39 19.09
CA SER A 9 36.79 -2.75 19.25
C SER A 9 36.80 -3.37 20.66
N VAL A 10 35.78 -3.04 21.46
CA VAL A 10 35.25 -3.97 22.45
C VAL A 10 34.35 -4.97 21.71
N ARG A 11 34.70 -6.26 21.68
CA ARG A 11 33.79 -7.32 21.21
C ARG A 11 32.58 -7.33 22.14
N ARG A 12 31.45 -6.80 21.68
CA ARG A 12 30.18 -6.86 22.41
C ARG A 12 29.54 -8.21 22.13
N GLY A 13 29.55 -9.12 23.11
CA GLY A 13 28.84 -10.39 23.00
C GLY A 13 27.33 -10.13 22.85
N SER A 14 26.71 -10.69 21.81
CA SER A 14 25.28 -10.54 21.48
C SER A 14 24.38 -11.59 22.16
N ARG A 15 24.88 -12.26 23.21
CA ARG A 15 24.13 -13.31 23.90
C ARG A 15 23.37 -12.69 25.08
N VAL A 16 22.07 -12.48 24.84
CA VAL A 16 20.91 -12.75 25.72
C VAL A 16 19.80 -11.80 25.27
N LEU A 17 18.94 -12.29 24.37
CA LEU A 17 17.63 -11.69 24.14
C LEU A 17 16.68 -12.41 25.11
N GLU A 18 16.27 -11.71 26.18
CA GLU A 18 15.15 -12.17 26.99
C GLU A 18 13.86 -12.06 26.16
N LEU A 19 12.93 -12.98 26.38
CA LEU A 19 11.63 -12.94 25.72
C LEU A 19 10.91 -11.63 26.11
N PRO A 20 10.38 -10.87 25.14
CA PRO A 20 9.56 -9.71 25.42
C PRO A 20 8.39 -10.09 26.32
N SER A 21 8.10 -9.24 27.31
CA SER A 21 6.91 -9.32 28.12
C SER A 21 5.65 -9.27 27.25
N GLY A 22 4.61 -10.00 27.64
CA GLY A 22 3.29 -9.89 27.03
C GLY A 22 2.72 -8.47 27.08
N TYR A 23 3.13 -7.68 28.07
CA TYR A 23 2.79 -6.25 28.14
C TYR A 23 3.40 -5.46 26.98
N LEU A 24 4.71 -5.63 26.73
CA LEU A 24 5.39 -4.96 25.61
C LEU A 24 4.76 -5.37 24.27
N TYR A 25 4.44 -6.66 24.11
CA TYR A 25 3.77 -7.15 22.90
C TYR A 25 2.40 -6.48 22.69
N LYS A 26 1.58 -6.41 23.74
CA LYS A 26 0.27 -5.76 23.70
C LYS A 26 0.39 -4.27 23.35
N VAL A 27 1.32 -3.54 23.98
CA VAL A 27 1.52 -2.12 23.67
C VAL A 27 1.97 -1.93 22.21
N MET A 28 2.94 -2.72 21.73
CA MET A 28 3.37 -2.64 20.33
C MET A 28 2.22 -2.91 19.35
N HIS A 29 1.37 -3.88 19.66
CA HIS A 29 0.19 -4.20 18.87
C HIS A 29 -0.85 -3.06 18.89
N ASP A 30 -1.24 -2.58 20.07
CA ASP A 30 -2.23 -1.51 20.25
C ASP A 30 -1.76 -0.23 19.54
N GLN A 31 -0.47 0.09 19.62
CA GLN A 31 0.09 1.24 18.93
C GLN A 31 0.15 1.06 17.41
N SER A 32 0.42 -0.16 16.92
CA SER A 32 0.36 -0.43 15.48
C SER A 32 -1.06 -0.22 14.94
N LEU A 33 -2.07 -0.59 15.72
CA LEU A 33 -3.48 -0.37 15.39
C LEU A 33 -3.86 1.12 15.43
N ALA A 34 -3.46 1.83 16.49
CA ALA A 34 -3.71 3.26 16.63
C ALA A 34 -3.05 4.08 15.50
N VAL A 35 -1.83 3.72 15.10
CA VAL A 35 -1.15 4.38 13.99
C VAL A 35 -1.83 4.05 12.66
N ALA A 36 -2.27 2.80 12.45
CA ALA A 36 -2.99 2.42 11.24
C ALA A 36 -4.32 3.17 11.06
N GLN A 37 -4.95 3.61 12.16
CA GLN A 37 -6.15 4.45 12.15
C GLN A 37 -5.86 5.93 11.94
N SER A 38 -4.64 6.39 12.20
CA SER A 38 -4.19 7.76 11.91
C SER A 38 -3.62 7.84 10.48
N LEU A 39 -3.70 9.02 9.84
CA LEU A 39 -3.29 9.23 8.43
C LEU A 39 -1.83 8.79 8.16
N GLY A 40 -1.66 7.52 7.76
CA GLY A 40 -0.41 6.92 7.29
C GLY A 40 -0.02 5.63 8.02
N ARG A 41 0.20 4.55 7.25
CA ARG A 41 0.81 3.30 7.76
C ARG A 41 2.19 3.58 8.38
N VAL A 42 2.57 2.78 9.38
CA VAL A 42 3.94 2.76 9.91
C VAL A 42 4.90 2.49 8.74
N ASN A 43 5.74 3.47 8.41
CA ASN A 43 6.74 3.39 7.36
C ASN A 43 8.05 2.82 7.93
N SER A 44 8.87 2.21 7.08
CA SER A 44 10.28 1.87 7.38
C SER A 44 11.08 3.02 8.01
N ARG A 45 10.76 4.28 7.64
CA ARG A 45 11.34 5.49 8.26
C ARG A 45 10.99 5.61 9.74
N ASP A 46 9.83 5.13 10.17
CA ASP A 46 9.39 5.21 11.56
C ASP A 46 10.15 4.21 12.43
N VAL A 47 10.39 2.99 11.90
CA VAL A 47 11.27 2.01 12.54
C VAL A 47 12.69 2.56 12.71
N GLN A 48 13.21 3.27 11.70
CA GLN A 48 14.52 3.93 11.81
C GLN A 48 14.51 5.10 12.81
N THR A 49 13.42 5.87 12.85
CA THR A 49 13.23 7.00 13.78
C THR A 49 13.10 6.52 15.22
N LEU A 50 12.55 5.32 15.42
CA LEU A 50 12.43 4.65 16.71
C LEU A 50 13.77 4.02 17.15
N ALA A 51 14.43 3.28 16.26
CA ALA A 51 15.62 2.50 16.59
C ALA A 51 16.82 3.37 16.99
N LYS A 52 17.05 4.49 16.30
CA LYS A 52 18.18 5.40 16.56
C LYS A 52 18.22 5.94 18.00
N PRO A 53 17.16 6.59 18.53
CA PRO A 53 17.17 7.13 19.89
C PRO A 53 17.24 6.03 20.96
N ILE A 54 16.60 4.88 20.74
CA ILE A 54 16.68 3.74 21.67
C ILE A 54 18.12 3.24 21.77
N PHE A 55 18.75 3.02 20.62
CA PHE A 55 20.14 2.55 20.56
C PHE A 55 21.11 3.58 21.12
N TYR A 56 20.92 4.87 20.79
CA TYR A 56 21.74 5.95 21.31
C TYR A 56 21.66 6.04 22.85
N LYS A 57 20.45 6.00 23.43
CA LYS A 57 20.27 5.97 24.89
C LYS A 57 20.86 4.71 25.53
N ALA A 58 20.76 3.56 24.86
CA ALA A 58 21.38 2.33 25.34
C ALA A 58 22.91 2.44 25.37
N VAL A 59 23.51 3.07 24.36
CA VAL A 59 24.97 3.30 24.28
C VAL A 59 25.43 4.32 25.31
N GLN A 60 24.69 5.40 25.54
CA GLN A 60 25.03 6.41 26.56
C GLN A 60 25.00 5.85 27.99
N GLY A 61 24.09 4.91 28.27
CA GLY A 61 23.98 4.25 29.57
C GLY A 61 24.81 2.98 29.71
N ALA A 62 25.68 2.66 28.74
CA ALA A 62 26.48 1.45 28.79
C ALA A 62 27.69 1.64 29.70
N SER A 63 27.68 0.97 30.85
CA SER A 63 28.87 0.77 31.69
C SER A 63 29.53 -0.57 31.36
N SER A 64 30.88 -0.60 31.42
CA SER A 64 31.71 -1.82 31.36
C SER A 64 31.36 -2.84 30.26
N GLY A 65 31.10 -2.37 29.03
CA GLY A 65 30.98 -3.23 27.85
C GLY A 65 29.64 -3.96 27.69
N LYS A 66 28.66 -3.73 28.57
CA LYS A 66 27.33 -4.32 28.49
C LYS A 66 26.32 -3.31 27.93
N LEU A 67 25.76 -3.60 26.76
CA LEU A 67 24.67 -2.81 26.17
C LEU A 67 23.33 -3.43 26.57
N VAL A 68 22.52 -2.71 27.34
CA VAL A 68 21.19 -3.18 27.77
C VAL A 68 20.10 -2.32 27.13
N ILE A 69 19.28 -2.95 26.28
CA ILE A 69 18.02 -2.40 25.80
C ILE A 69 16.91 -2.99 26.67
N SER A 70 16.32 -2.18 27.54
CA SER A 70 15.19 -2.58 28.37
C SER A 70 13.86 -2.21 27.71
N GLU A 71 12.79 -2.91 28.08
CA GLU A 71 11.44 -2.60 27.59
C GLU A 71 11.04 -1.14 27.84
N ALA A 72 11.42 -0.59 29.01
CA ALA A 72 11.19 0.81 29.34
C ALA A 72 11.80 1.79 28.31
N LYS A 73 12.99 1.48 27.75
CA LYS A 73 13.61 2.30 26.70
C LYS A 73 12.85 2.20 25.39
N VAL A 74 12.28 1.04 25.08
CA VAL A 74 11.47 0.80 23.88
C VAL A 74 10.15 1.56 23.98
N LEU A 75 9.44 1.42 25.09
CA LEU A 75 8.17 2.12 25.37
C LEU A 75 8.35 3.64 25.31
N ALA A 76 9.37 4.19 25.98
CA ALA A 76 9.67 5.62 25.93
C ALA A 76 10.04 6.10 24.50
N GLY A 77 10.62 5.23 23.67
CA GLY A 77 10.86 5.52 22.26
C GLY A 77 9.58 5.59 21.45
N LEU A 78 8.65 4.67 21.71
CA LEU A 78 7.36 4.59 21.07
C LEU A 78 6.46 5.78 21.41
N ASP A 79 6.38 6.17 22.69
CA ASP A 79 5.61 7.34 23.12
C ASP A 79 6.12 8.63 22.47
N ARG A 80 7.45 8.76 22.38
CA ARG A 80 8.09 9.90 21.70
C ARG A 80 7.73 9.94 20.21
N MET A 81 7.73 8.79 19.54
CA MET A 81 7.34 8.68 18.14
C MET A 81 5.87 9.07 17.93
N GLN A 82 4.97 8.65 18.82
CA GLN A 82 3.57 9.03 18.75
C GLN A 82 3.37 10.54 18.97
N ALA A 83 3.98 11.11 20.01
CA ALA A 83 3.90 12.54 20.29
C ALA A 83 4.42 13.38 19.09
N GLU A 84 5.51 12.93 18.46
CA GLU A 84 6.07 13.58 17.27
C GLU A 84 5.09 13.56 16.08
N ARG A 85 4.43 12.41 15.85
CA ARG A 85 3.42 12.27 14.80
C ARG A 85 2.19 13.11 15.05
N THR A 86 1.64 13.09 16.27
CA THR A 86 0.50 13.93 16.64
C THR A 86 0.84 15.40 16.41
N ASN A 87 2.05 15.84 16.77
CA ASN A 87 2.48 17.21 16.54
C ASN A 87 2.58 17.56 15.04
N ARG A 88 3.11 16.67 14.19
CA ARG A 88 3.11 16.87 12.72
C ARG A 88 1.71 16.97 12.14
N GLN A 89 0.78 16.14 12.63
CA GLN A 89 -0.62 16.17 12.21
C GLN A 89 -1.26 17.50 12.62
N SER A 90 -1.11 17.93 13.87
CA SER A 90 -1.63 19.21 14.34
C SER A 90 -1.00 20.42 13.64
N ALA A 91 0.27 20.34 13.24
CA ALA A 91 0.93 21.41 12.46
C ALA A 91 0.39 21.48 11.03
N ARG A 92 0.12 20.32 10.39
CA ARG A 92 -0.51 20.25 9.07
C ARG A 92 -1.91 20.84 9.07
N THR A 93 -2.75 20.45 10.03
CA THR A 93 -4.13 20.96 10.10
C THR A 93 -4.18 22.47 10.35
N LYS A 94 -3.26 23.01 11.16
CA LYS A 94 -3.12 24.47 11.36
C LYS A 94 -2.71 25.21 10.08
N PHE A 95 -1.76 24.66 9.33
CA PHE A 95 -1.30 25.26 8.07
C PHE A 95 -2.39 25.24 6.99
N GLU A 96 -3.18 24.17 6.95
CA GLU A 96 -4.28 23.97 5.99
C GLU A 96 -5.50 24.87 6.30
N GLN A 97 -5.78 25.12 7.58
CA GLN A 97 -6.80 26.09 8.00
C GLN A 97 -6.41 27.54 7.76
N GLN A 98 -5.12 27.87 7.78
CA GLN A 98 -4.63 29.24 7.54
C GLN A 98 -4.51 29.61 6.05
N ASN A 99 -4.53 28.64 5.14
CA ASN A 99 -4.39 28.86 3.68
C ASN A 99 -5.65 28.48 2.88
N LYS A 100 -6.84 28.58 3.48
CA LYS A 100 -8.09 28.41 2.74
C LYS A 100 -8.33 29.66 1.87
N PRO A 101 -8.42 29.56 0.54
CA PRO A 101 -8.79 30.69 -0.31
C PRO A 101 -10.16 31.23 0.12
N GLN A 102 -10.25 32.54 0.35
CA GLN A 102 -11.54 33.22 0.41
C GLN A 102 -12.00 33.44 -1.04
N ASP A 103 -12.91 32.62 -1.50
CA ASP A 103 -13.62 32.87 -2.75
C ASP A 103 -14.76 33.85 -2.45
N ASP A 104 -14.59 35.11 -2.87
CA ASP A 104 -15.67 36.08 -3.00
C ASP A 104 -16.54 35.68 -4.21
N GLU A 105 -17.85 35.58 -3.99
CA GLU A 105 -18.86 35.30 -5.01
C GLU A 105 -18.92 36.37 -6.11
N ALA A 106 -18.91 35.94 -7.37
CA ALA A 106 -19.76 36.52 -8.41
C ALA A 106 -20.00 35.52 -9.57
N SER A 107 -21.21 34.95 -9.57
CA SER A 107 -22.08 34.61 -10.72
C SER A 107 -21.46 34.39 -12.11
N ILE A 108 -21.64 33.17 -12.67
CA ILE A 108 -22.28 32.89 -13.97
C ILE A 108 -22.26 31.36 -14.24
N GLY A 109 -23.44 30.81 -14.52
CA GLY A 109 -23.66 29.79 -15.57
C GLY A 109 -23.27 28.33 -15.29
N GLN A 110 -24.28 27.49 -15.10
CA GLN A 110 -24.21 26.03 -15.04
C GLN A 110 -23.78 25.40 -16.37
N GLU A 111 -22.85 24.43 -16.33
CA GLU A 111 -23.01 23.10 -16.95
C GLU A 111 -22.01 22.12 -16.30
N ALA A 112 -22.52 21.00 -15.79
CA ALA A 112 -21.78 20.05 -14.97
C ALA A 112 -20.91 19.10 -15.80
N PRO A 113 -19.62 18.89 -15.46
CA PRO A 113 -18.89 17.70 -15.87
C PRO A 113 -19.14 16.57 -14.83
N PRO A 114 -19.22 15.31 -15.27
CA PRO A 114 -19.62 14.19 -14.43
C PRO A 114 -18.62 13.97 -13.30
N THR A 115 -19.16 13.93 -12.08
CA THR A 115 -18.53 13.42 -10.86
C THR A 115 -17.97 12.03 -11.12
N THR A 116 -16.70 11.96 -11.52
CA THR A 116 -15.91 10.74 -11.43
C THR A 116 -15.13 10.86 -10.14
N THR A 117 -15.72 10.39 -9.05
CA THR A 117 -15.03 10.13 -7.79
C THR A 117 -14.03 9.00 -8.01
N ALA A 118 -12.93 9.32 -8.69
CA ALA A 118 -11.70 8.56 -8.61
C ALA A 118 -11.13 8.85 -7.22
N GLU A 119 -11.35 7.91 -6.31
CA GLU A 119 -10.75 7.86 -4.98
C GLU A 119 -9.28 8.31 -5.05
N VAL A 120 -8.98 9.36 -4.30
CA VAL A 120 -7.64 9.93 -4.18
C VAL A 120 -6.70 8.84 -3.66
N ARG A 121 -5.90 8.25 -4.55
CA ARG A 121 -4.88 7.26 -4.21
C ARG A 121 -3.68 7.95 -3.57
N ASP A 122 -3.24 7.46 -2.41
CA ASP A 122 -1.99 7.89 -1.78
C ASP A 122 -0.79 7.64 -2.72
N SER A 123 -0.06 8.72 -3.04
CA SER A 123 1.12 8.70 -3.89
C SER A 123 2.28 7.96 -3.19
N GLY A 124 2.34 6.64 -3.40
CA GLY A 124 3.41 5.80 -2.84
C GLY A 124 3.11 4.31 -2.72
N VAL A 125 1.86 3.89 -2.98
CA VAL A 125 1.47 2.48 -2.97
C VAL A 125 1.43 1.97 -4.41
N SER A 126 2.26 0.99 -4.76
CA SER A 126 2.21 0.37 -6.10
C SER A 126 0.87 -0.32 -6.32
N ASP A 127 0.35 -0.30 -7.54
CA ASP A 127 -0.95 -0.92 -7.91
C ASP A 127 -1.10 -2.38 -7.45
N ALA A 128 0.01 -3.13 -7.38
CA ALA A 128 0.02 -4.49 -6.86
C ALA A 128 -0.37 -4.59 -5.38
N ILE A 129 0.10 -3.65 -4.55
CA ILE A 129 -0.21 -3.59 -3.12
C ILE A 129 -1.62 -3.06 -2.90
N TRP A 130 -2.08 -2.15 -3.78
CA TRP A 130 -3.44 -1.62 -3.73
C TRP A 130 -4.46 -2.70 -4.06
N ASN A 131 -4.23 -3.45 -5.14
CA ASN A 131 -5.08 -4.57 -5.52
C ASN A 131 -5.08 -5.68 -4.45
N GLN A 132 -3.92 -5.95 -3.83
CA GLN A 132 -3.83 -6.93 -2.74
C GLN A 132 -4.66 -6.51 -1.52
N LEU A 133 -4.67 -5.23 -1.17
CA LEU A 133 -5.45 -4.73 -0.04
C LEU A 133 -6.95 -4.82 -0.32
N GLN A 134 -7.36 -4.46 -1.54
CA GLN A 134 -8.75 -4.49 -1.95
C GLN A 134 -9.30 -5.93 -2.00
N LEU A 135 -8.47 -6.90 -2.40
CA LEU A 135 -8.80 -8.32 -2.33
C LEU A 135 -8.98 -8.79 -0.88
N LEU A 136 -8.10 -8.38 0.04
CA LEU A 136 -8.21 -8.74 1.47
C LEU A 136 -9.44 -8.12 2.14
N ASP A 137 -9.80 -6.89 1.79
CA ASP A 137 -11.02 -6.24 2.30
C ASP A 137 -12.29 -6.91 1.75
N GLN A 138 -12.29 -7.31 0.48
CA GLN A 138 -13.37 -8.11 -0.10
C GLN A 138 -13.48 -9.50 0.54
N GLU A 139 -12.36 -10.18 0.77
CA GLU A 139 -12.35 -11.49 1.46
C GLU A 139 -12.89 -11.37 2.88
N ARG A 140 -12.50 -10.33 3.62
CA ARG A 140 -12.99 -10.09 4.98
C ARG A 140 -14.48 -9.77 5.00
N ALA A 141 -14.95 -8.93 4.07
CA ALA A 141 -16.37 -8.63 3.92
C ALA A 141 -17.17 -9.89 3.54
N ALA A 142 -16.63 -10.73 2.66
CA ALA A 142 -17.23 -12.01 2.29
C ALA A 142 -17.30 -12.98 3.48
N GLN A 143 -16.23 -13.09 4.28
CA GLN A 143 -16.21 -13.91 5.49
C GLN A 143 -17.24 -13.43 6.52
N GLN A 144 -17.34 -12.12 6.76
CA GLN A 144 -18.34 -11.55 7.66
C GLN A 144 -19.77 -11.75 7.16
N ALA A 145 -19.99 -11.66 5.84
CA ALA A 145 -21.29 -11.94 5.23
C ALA A 145 -21.68 -13.42 5.36
N VAL A 146 -20.75 -14.35 5.08
CA VAL A 146 -20.98 -15.80 5.26
C VAL A 146 -21.26 -16.15 6.71
N GLU A 147 -20.52 -15.58 7.65
CA GLU A 147 -20.74 -15.80 9.08
C GLU A 147 -22.07 -15.18 9.56
N GLY A 148 -22.45 -14.02 9.03
CA GLY A 148 -23.75 -13.38 9.27
C GLY A 148 -24.92 -14.20 8.74
N VAL A 149 -24.78 -14.79 7.55
CA VAL A 149 -25.77 -15.73 6.98
C VAL A 149 -25.83 -17.02 7.80
N ARG A 150 -24.69 -17.56 8.25
CA ARG A 150 -24.64 -18.77 9.09
C ARG A 150 -25.32 -18.54 10.45
N LYS A 151 -25.05 -17.41 11.11
CA LYS A 151 -25.69 -17.02 12.38
C LYS A 151 -27.20 -16.81 12.21
N LYS A 152 -27.62 -16.12 11.14
CA LYS A 152 -29.05 -15.95 10.81
C LYS A 152 -29.74 -17.28 10.53
N LYS A 153 -29.09 -18.21 9.81
CA LYS A 153 -29.64 -19.54 9.50
C LYS A 153 -29.78 -20.41 10.74
N THR A 154 -28.85 -20.32 11.70
CA THR A 154 -28.97 -21.01 13.00
C THR A 154 -30.09 -20.44 13.86
N ILE A 155 -30.31 -19.12 13.85
CA ILE A 155 -31.40 -18.48 14.61
C ILE A 155 -32.78 -18.76 13.95
N MET A 156 -32.86 -18.74 12.62
CA MET A 156 -34.10 -19.01 11.88
C MET A 156 -34.50 -20.50 11.86
N ALA A 157 -33.57 -21.43 12.08
CA ALA A 157 -33.86 -22.87 12.15
C ALA A 157 -34.54 -23.31 13.46
N GLN A 158 -34.60 -22.43 14.48
CA GLN A 158 -35.32 -22.71 15.72
C GLN A 158 -36.80 -22.29 15.68
N ASP A 159 -37.26 -21.63 14.61
CA ASP A 159 -38.54 -20.90 14.61
C ASP A 159 -39.34 -21.08 13.30
N GLN A 160 -39.39 -22.29 12.73
CA GLN A 160 -40.33 -22.59 11.64
C GLN A 160 -41.32 -23.71 12.00
N PRO A 161 -42.64 -23.45 11.88
CA PRO A 161 -43.64 -24.51 11.78
C PRO A 161 -43.51 -25.23 10.44
N GLU A 162 -43.64 -26.55 10.48
CA GLU A 162 -43.60 -27.41 9.30
C GLU A 162 -44.90 -27.27 8.50
N ASP A 163 -44.84 -26.51 7.40
CA ASP A 163 -45.88 -26.55 6.36
C ASP A 163 -45.33 -27.16 5.07
N ASN A 164 -46.07 -28.16 4.59
CA ASN A 164 -45.71 -29.09 3.55
C ASN A 164 -46.31 -28.61 2.22
N ASP A 165 -45.54 -27.89 1.40
CA ASP A 165 -45.95 -27.54 0.03
C ASP A 165 -44.88 -27.94 -1.00
N ASN A 166 -45.25 -28.92 -1.84
CA ASN A 166 -44.37 -29.61 -2.78
C ASN A 166 -44.05 -28.76 -4.03
N ASN A 167 -44.80 -27.67 -4.26
CA ASN A 167 -44.66 -26.82 -5.45
C ASN A 167 -43.56 -25.74 -5.33
N GLY A 168 -43.15 -25.39 -4.10
CA GLY A 168 -42.09 -24.40 -3.85
C GLY A 168 -40.67 -24.90 -4.12
N LYS A 169 -40.43 -26.21 -3.95
CA LYS A 169 -39.10 -26.82 -4.07
C LYS A 169 -38.59 -26.84 -5.52
N GLU A 170 -39.48 -27.05 -6.48
CA GLU A 170 -39.11 -27.09 -7.91
C GLU A 170 -38.71 -25.70 -8.44
N ASN A 171 -39.39 -24.65 -7.99
CA ASN A 171 -39.05 -23.27 -8.34
C ASN A 171 -37.74 -22.80 -7.69
N GLN A 172 -37.47 -23.20 -6.45
CA GLN A 172 -36.20 -22.93 -5.78
C GLN A 172 -35.03 -23.61 -6.51
N HIS A 173 -35.20 -24.86 -6.93
CA HIS A 173 -34.16 -25.58 -7.67
C HIS A 173 -33.89 -24.93 -9.04
N LYS A 174 -34.93 -24.55 -9.79
CA LYS A 174 -34.79 -23.80 -11.05
C LYS A 174 -34.08 -22.46 -10.86
N GLN A 175 -34.38 -21.74 -9.78
CA GLN A 175 -33.76 -20.46 -9.46
C GLN A 175 -32.27 -20.63 -9.10
N GLU A 176 -31.94 -21.67 -8.34
CA GLU A 176 -30.56 -22.00 -7.98
C GLU A 176 -29.73 -22.41 -9.21
N GLN A 177 -30.29 -23.24 -10.10
CA GLN A 177 -29.66 -23.60 -11.37
C GLN A 177 -29.37 -22.36 -12.24
N LEU A 178 -30.33 -21.43 -12.32
CA LEU A 178 -30.16 -20.19 -13.07
C LEU A 178 -29.05 -19.31 -12.46
N GLN A 179 -28.98 -19.21 -11.14
CA GLN A 179 -27.93 -18.46 -10.44
C GLN A 179 -26.55 -19.06 -10.66
N GLN A 180 -26.41 -20.38 -10.57
CA GLN A 180 -25.14 -21.07 -10.81
C GLN A 180 -24.66 -20.86 -12.26
N GLU A 181 -25.56 -20.93 -13.24
CA GLU A 181 -25.23 -20.70 -14.64
C GLU A 181 -24.81 -19.24 -14.91
N LEU A 182 -25.48 -18.26 -14.29
CA LEU A 182 -25.09 -16.85 -14.35
C LEU A 182 -23.72 -16.62 -13.70
N GLU A 183 -23.47 -17.23 -12.54
CA GLU A 183 -22.19 -17.15 -11.84
C GLU A 183 -21.05 -17.78 -12.65
N ARG A 184 -21.30 -18.94 -13.28
CA ARG A 184 -20.37 -19.61 -14.19
C ARG A 184 -19.99 -18.69 -15.35
N ARG A 185 -21.00 -18.10 -16.01
CA ARG A 185 -20.76 -17.15 -17.12
C ARG A 185 -20.00 -15.91 -16.66
N ALA A 186 -20.34 -15.35 -15.50
CA ALA A 186 -19.63 -14.19 -14.97
C ALA A 186 -18.14 -14.50 -14.69
N LYS A 187 -17.85 -15.65 -14.08
CA LYS A 187 -16.47 -16.11 -13.83
C LYS A 187 -15.69 -16.34 -15.12
N GLU A 188 -16.33 -16.94 -16.13
CA GLU A 188 -15.70 -17.14 -17.45
C GLU A 188 -15.36 -15.82 -18.13
N THR A 189 -16.28 -14.85 -18.13
CA THR A 189 -16.02 -13.53 -18.72
C THR A 189 -14.92 -12.76 -17.98
N GLU A 190 -14.86 -12.84 -16.65
CA GLU A 190 -13.81 -12.19 -15.87
C GLU A 190 -12.45 -12.86 -16.11
N LEU A 191 -12.41 -14.20 -16.17
CA LEU A 191 -11.19 -14.93 -16.48
C LEU A 191 -10.67 -14.58 -17.87
N GLU A 192 -11.55 -14.51 -18.87
CA GLU A 192 -11.20 -14.09 -20.23
C GLU A 192 -10.63 -12.66 -20.26
N ARG A 193 -11.28 -11.72 -19.55
CA ARG A 193 -10.79 -10.34 -19.41
C ARG A 193 -9.38 -10.30 -18.80
N LEU A 194 -9.13 -11.07 -17.73
CA LEU A 194 -7.82 -11.13 -17.08
C LEU A 194 -6.75 -11.75 -17.97
N LEU A 195 -7.09 -12.81 -18.72
CA LEU A 195 -6.18 -13.43 -19.68
C LEU A 195 -5.78 -12.45 -20.78
N LYS A 196 -6.75 -11.72 -21.34
CA LYS A 196 -6.51 -10.71 -22.36
C LYS A 196 -5.60 -9.59 -21.85
N LEU A 197 -5.86 -9.10 -20.64
CA LEU A 197 -5.02 -8.08 -20.01
C LEU A 197 -3.57 -8.56 -19.82
N ARG A 198 -3.39 -9.82 -19.38
CA ARG A 198 -2.07 -10.43 -19.23
C ARG A 198 -1.35 -10.55 -20.57
N GLU A 199 -2.04 -11.01 -21.60
CA GLU A 199 -1.49 -11.14 -22.95
C GLU A 199 -1.03 -9.79 -23.51
N GLU A 200 -1.85 -8.75 -23.36
CA GLU A 200 -1.53 -7.38 -23.76
C GLU A 200 -0.30 -6.86 -23.00
N ALA A 201 -0.23 -7.06 -21.69
CA ALA A 201 0.94 -6.67 -20.89
C ALA A 201 2.23 -7.39 -21.33
N VAL A 202 2.15 -8.67 -21.68
CA VAL A 202 3.30 -9.42 -22.24
C VAL A 202 3.70 -8.87 -23.61
N LYS A 203 2.73 -8.57 -24.49
CA LYS A 203 2.99 -7.94 -25.80
C LYS A 203 3.67 -6.58 -25.63
N GLN A 204 3.22 -5.75 -24.70
CA GLN A 204 3.82 -4.44 -24.40
C GLN A 204 5.26 -4.58 -23.89
N ARG A 205 5.51 -5.47 -22.92
CA ARG A 205 6.87 -5.74 -22.43
C ARG A 205 7.82 -6.25 -23.52
N ARG A 206 7.30 -7.06 -24.46
CA ARG A 206 8.09 -7.51 -25.62
C ARG A 206 8.46 -6.34 -26.52
N LYS A 207 7.52 -5.48 -26.88
CA LYS A 207 7.76 -4.27 -27.67
C LYS A 207 8.77 -3.34 -27.00
N GLU A 208 8.62 -3.10 -25.70
CA GLU A 208 9.56 -2.27 -24.92
C GLU A 208 10.97 -2.86 -24.89
N ARG A 209 11.10 -4.18 -24.70
CA ARG A 209 12.40 -4.86 -24.72
C ARG A 209 13.06 -4.79 -26.09
N GLU A 210 12.30 -4.97 -27.17
CA GLU A 210 12.79 -4.83 -28.54
C GLU A 210 13.23 -3.39 -28.82
N ALA A 211 12.44 -2.39 -28.40
CA ALA A 211 12.80 -0.99 -28.49
C ALA A 211 14.10 -0.67 -27.72
N GLN A 212 14.22 -1.15 -26.48
CA GLN A 212 15.41 -0.94 -25.66
C GLN A 212 16.65 -1.62 -26.26
N LYS A 213 16.51 -2.83 -26.85
CA LYS A 213 17.61 -3.49 -27.57
C LYS A 213 18.07 -2.64 -28.76
N ARG A 214 17.14 -2.09 -29.53
CA ARG A 214 17.47 -1.26 -30.70
C ARG A 214 18.08 0.08 -30.32
N LEU A 215 17.61 0.71 -29.23
CA LEU A 215 18.25 1.90 -28.67
C LEU A 215 19.70 1.66 -28.25
N ARG A 216 20.02 0.46 -27.72
CA ARG A 216 21.41 0.07 -27.44
C ARG A 216 22.26 -0.03 -28.70
N THR A 217 21.70 -0.52 -29.82
CA THR A 217 22.40 -0.62 -31.11
C THR A 217 22.64 0.74 -31.77
N VAL A 218 21.69 1.67 -31.68
CA VAL A 218 21.86 3.04 -32.19
C VAL A 218 22.81 3.87 -31.31
N GLY A 219 23.11 3.37 -30.10
CA GLY A 219 24.03 4.00 -29.16
C GLY A 219 23.42 5.23 -28.49
N VAL A 220 24.21 5.90 -27.65
CA VAL A 220 23.90 7.23 -27.14
C VAL A 220 23.95 8.21 -28.32
N CYS A 221 23.19 9.31 -28.28
CA CYS A 221 23.34 10.39 -29.25
C CYS A 221 24.82 10.73 -29.46
N CYS A 222 25.23 11.09 -30.68
CA CYS A 222 26.64 11.44 -31.00
C CYS A 222 27.26 12.50 -30.05
N MET A 223 26.41 13.30 -29.40
CA MET A 223 26.79 14.30 -28.38
C MET A 223 26.73 13.79 -26.92
N GLY A 224 26.56 12.49 -26.67
CA GLY A 224 26.57 11.89 -25.32
C GLY A 224 25.26 11.96 -24.52
N TYR A 225 24.17 12.43 -25.12
CA TYR A 225 22.87 12.61 -24.43
C TYR A 225 21.93 11.38 -24.54
N ARG A 226 21.12 11.17 -23.50
CA ARG A 226 20.14 10.06 -23.43
C ARG A 226 18.95 10.24 -24.38
N TRP A 227 18.35 9.13 -24.80
CA TRP A 227 17.11 9.10 -25.56
C TRP A 227 15.88 9.19 -24.65
N ILE A 228 14.88 9.98 -25.05
CA ILE A 228 13.61 10.20 -24.35
C ILE A 228 12.49 9.74 -25.30
N MET A 229 11.61 8.85 -24.82
CA MET A 229 10.47 8.37 -25.60
C MET A 229 9.48 9.51 -25.91
N GLN A 230 9.00 9.54 -27.15
CA GLN A 230 7.93 10.41 -27.63
C GLN A 230 6.92 9.58 -28.43
N ALA A 231 5.77 10.18 -28.77
CA ALA A 231 4.68 9.49 -29.48
C ALA A 231 5.11 8.84 -30.81
N GLN A 232 6.08 9.42 -31.53
CA GLN A 232 6.49 8.98 -32.87
C GLN A 232 7.96 8.51 -32.96
N GLY A 233 8.64 8.32 -31.82
CA GLY A 233 10.05 7.97 -31.80
C GLY A 233 10.75 8.37 -30.52
N TYR A 234 12.06 8.55 -30.61
CA TYR A 234 12.91 8.95 -29.50
C TYR A 234 13.61 10.27 -29.83
N ARG A 235 13.56 11.23 -28.92
CA ARG A 235 14.37 12.46 -29.01
C ARG A 235 15.58 12.38 -28.11
N CYS A 236 16.65 13.04 -28.53
CA CYS A 236 17.82 13.27 -27.72
C CYS A 236 17.51 14.28 -26.60
N ALA A 237 18.03 14.04 -25.39
CA ALA A 237 17.91 14.98 -24.28
C ALA A 237 18.64 16.31 -24.53
N GLY A 238 19.64 16.33 -25.42
CA GLY A 238 20.38 17.53 -25.83
C GLY A 238 19.74 18.34 -26.95
N GLY A 239 18.53 17.99 -27.41
CA GLY A 239 17.79 18.80 -28.39
C GLY A 239 17.59 18.12 -29.75
N PRO A 240 18.21 18.60 -30.84
CA PRO A 240 17.68 18.46 -32.21
C PRO A 240 17.76 17.05 -32.81
N HIS A 241 18.46 16.11 -32.18
CA HIS A 241 18.56 14.75 -32.71
C HIS A 241 17.30 13.94 -32.38
N HIS A 242 16.72 13.30 -33.39
CA HIS A 242 15.57 12.42 -33.24
C HIS A 242 15.80 11.11 -34.00
N VAL A 243 15.20 10.03 -33.50
CA VAL A 243 15.14 8.73 -34.18
C VAL A 243 13.68 8.32 -34.25
N SER A 244 13.15 8.21 -35.47
CA SER A 244 11.76 7.79 -35.69
C SER A 244 11.57 6.30 -35.40
N ASN A 245 10.35 5.92 -35.02
CA ASN A 245 9.98 4.51 -34.88
C ASN A 245 10.22 3.71 -36.17
N ALA A 246 10.00 4.33 -37.34
CA ALA A 246 10.29 3.72 -38.64
C ALA A 246 11.77 3.35 -38.82
N LYS A 247 12.69 4.25 -38.40
CA LYS A 247 14.13 3.99 -38.44
C LYS A 247 14.56 2.92 -37.43
N LEU A 248 13.81 2.79 -36.33
CA LEU A 248 13.94 1.71 -35.36
C LEU A 248 13.11 0.47 -35.71
N ARG A 249 12.37 0.43 -36.81
CA ARG A 249 11.41 -0.64 -37.20
C ARG A 249 10.41 -1.05 -36.09
N LEU A 250 10.04 -0.11 -35.22
CA LEU A 250 9.10 -0.29 -34.09
C LEU A 250 7.66 0.00 -34.51
#